data_AF-A0A659QYZ4-F1
#
_entry.id   AF-A0A659QYZ4-F1
#
_cell.length_a   1.000
_cell.length_b   1.000
_cell.length_c   1.000
_cell.angle_alpha   90.00
_cell.angle_beta   90.00
_cell.angle_gamma   90.00
#
_symmetry.space_group_name_H-M   'P 1'
#
loop_
_entity.id
_entity.type
_entity.pdbx_description
1 polymer ?
#
loop_
_entity_poly.entity_id
_entity_poly.type
_entity_poly.pdbx_seq_one_letter_code
_entity_poly.pdbx_strand_id
1 'polypeptide(L)' 'MKYQQLENLESGWKWKYLVKKHREGELITRYVEASAAQE' A
#
# COMPACT_ATOMS: atom_id res chain seq x y z
N MET A 1 -3.46 -23.64 5.77
CA MET A 1 -3.54 -22.67 4.65
C MET A 1 -3.61 -23.43 3.35
N LYS A 2 -4.52 -23.05 2.43
CA LYS A 2 -4.75 -23.76 1.16
C LYS A 2 -3.81 -23.30 0.02
N TYR A 3 -3.17 -22.13 0.19
CA TYR A 3 -2.26 -21.54 -0.78
C TYR A 3 -0.91 -21.25 -0.13
N GLN A 4 0.15 -21.45 -0.91
CA GLN A 4 1.49 -21.06 -0.52
C GLN A 4 1.64 -19.55 -0.60
N GLN A 5 2.20 -18.94 0.44
CA GLN A 5 2.55 -17.54 0.40
C GLN A 5 3.82 -17.36 -0.43
N LEU A 6 3.74 -16.49 -1.43
CA LEU A 6 4.86 -16.12 -2.27
C LEU A 6 5.25 -14.70 -1.91
N GLU A 7 6.01 -14.53 -0.83
CA GLU A 7 6.30 -13.21 -0.22
C GLU A 7 6.77 -12.17 -1.23
N ASN A 8 7.62 -12.55 -2.18
CA ASN A 8 8.12 -11.65 -3.23
C ASN A 8 7.00 -11.21 -4.20
N LEU A 9 6.15 -12.15 -4.62
CA LEU A 9 5.01 -11.86 -5.51
C LEU A 9 3.94 -11.04 -4.81
N GLU A 10 3.60 -11.40 -3.56
CA GLU A 10 2.62 -10.70 -2.74
C GLU A 10 3.07 -9.28 -2.41
N SER A 11 4.37 -9.07 -2.17
CA SER A 11 4.94 -7.72 -1.96
C SER A 11 4.73 -6.83 -3.18
N GLY A 12 4.92 -7.37 -4.39
CA GLY A 12 4.64 -6.64 -5.63
C GLY A 12 3.16 -6.26 -5.78
N TRP A 13 2.23 -7.12 -5.38
CA TRP A 13 0.79 -6.83 -5.42
C TRP A 13 0.37 -5.78 -4.39
N LYS A 14 0.88 -5.88 -3.17
CA LYS A 14 0.65 -4.89 -2.11
C LYS A 14 1.13 -3.50 -2.54
N TRP A 15 2.31 -3.40 -3.15
CA TRP A 15 2.83 -2.14 -3.66
C TRP A 15 1.95 -1.54 -4.76
N LYS A 16 1.59 -2.34 -5.78
CA LYS A 16 0.70 -1.89 -6.87
C LYS A 16 -0.64 -1.39 -6.34
N TYR A 17 -1.21 -2.07 -5.35
CA TYR A 17 -2.45 -1.67 -4.72
C TYR A 17 -2.32 -0.33 -3.99
N LEU A 18 -1.30 -0.18 -3.11
CA LEU A 18 -1.09 1.05 -2.36
C LEU A 18 -0.83 2.26 -3.28
N VAL A 19 -0.01 2.10 -4.32
CA VAL A 19 0.24 3.17 -5.30
C VAL A 19 -1.02 3.56 -6.05
N LYS A 20 -1.87 2.59 -6.41
CA LYS A 20 -3.16 2.88 -7.03
C LYS A 20 -4.05 3.70 -6.09
N LYS A 21 -4.17 3.31 -4.83
CA LYS A 21 -4.98 4.02 -3.82
C LYS A 21 -4.48 5.44 -3.54
N HIS A 22 -3.17 5.61 -3.42
CA HIS A 22 -2.55 6.92 -3.29
C HIS A 22 -2.86 7.83 -4.48
N ARG A 23 -2.83 7.30 -5.71
CA ARG A 23 -3.19 8.06 -6.93
C ARG A 23 -4.68 8.37 -7.04
N GLU A 24 -5.55 7.55 -6.46
CA GLU A 24 -6.99 7.80 -6.33
C GLU A 24 -7.32 8.87 -5.27
N GLY A 25 -6.32 9.34 -4.52
CA GLY A 25 -6.47 10.35 -3.48
C GLY A 25 -6.88 9.77 -2.12
N GLU A 26 -6.80 8.45 -1.94
CA GLU A 26 -7.04 7.83 -0.63
C GLU A 26 -5.83 8.02 0.31
N LEU A 27 -6.12 8.29 1.58
CA LEU A 27 -5.12 8.37 2.64
C LEU A 27 -4.60 6.96 2.96
N ILE A 28 -3.43 6.64 2.41
CA ILE A 28 -2.78 5.33 2.63
C ILE A 28 -1.96 5.29 3.93
N THR A 29 -1.62 6.44 4.50
CA THR A 29 -0.87 6.55 5.74
C THR A 29 -1.82 6.68 6.92
N ARG A 30 -1.36 6.28 8.11
CA ARG A 30 -2.10 6.47 9.37
C ARG A 30 -2.06 7.90 9.89
N TYR A 31 -1.36 8.80 9.20
CA TYR A 31 -1.17 10.18 9.63
C TYR A 31 -2.31 11.03 9.10
N VAL A 32 -2.91 11.82 9.99
CA VAL A 32 -3.99 12.77 9.64
C VAL A 32 -3.41 14.03 9.00
N GLU A 33 -2.17 14.37 9.32
CA GLU A 33 -1.47 15.55 8.81
C GLU A 33 -0.83 15.26 7.45
N ALA A 34 -1.06 16.14 6.48
CA ALA A 34 -0.54 16.02 5.12
C ALA A 34 0.99 16.13 5.05
N SER A 35 1.61 16.89 5.96
CA SER A 35 3.07 17.02 6.07
C SER A 35 3.74 15.67 6.38
N ALA A 36 3.21 14.93 7.37
CA ALA A 36 3.73 13.62 7.77
C ALA A 36 3.34 12.50 6.79
N ALA A 37 2.33 12.71 5.94
CA ALA A 37 1.93 11.76 4.91
C ALA A 37 2.80 11.81 3.64
N GLN A 38 3.56 12.89 3.45
CA GLN A 38 4.32 13.17 2.22
C GLN A 38 5.83 13.36 2.45
N GLU A 39 6.30 13.19 3.68
CA GLU A 39 7.72 13.03 4.06
C GLU A 39 8.28 11.68 3.56
#